data_AF-A0A226HJE8-F1
#
_entry.id   AF-A0A226HJE8-F1
#
_cell.length_a   1.000
_cell.length_b   1.000
_cell.length_c   1.000
_cell.angle_alpha   90.00
_cell.angle_beta   90.00
_cell.angle_gamma   90.00
#
_symmetry.space_group_name_H-M   'P 1'
#
loop_
_entity.id
_entity.type
_entity.pdbx_description
1 polymer ?
#
loop_
_entity_poly.entity_id
_entity_poly.type
_entity_poly.pdbx_seq_one_letter_code
_entity_poly.pdbx_strand_id
1 'polypeptide(L)'
;MLEEAKDLGKEMLKDTKEVVIERFFSPMYFYFIMAWIIYNWTFVYSLLFVESTKFKKLKLDYLLSFYPTTDFWEYIHNFWYVFLGPSISTFILIWFISIWSEKSFERFEKYKSNKRTIKRKLEYEEKYMIAKEQRKIRDEESDKPEILYLDNQEFNTWLDSSQENIMVGELSFSPSEVLFNTDFDSYKDTLEEYNNRLLEEDTEIE
;
A
#
# COMPACT_ATOMS: atom_id res chain seq x y z
N MET A 1 7.25 -33.48 42.63
CA MET A 1 8.63 -34.00 42.47
C MET A 1 8.97 -34.39 41.02
N LEU A 2 8.38 -35.43 40.43
CA LEU A 2 8.73 -35.86 39.05
C LEU A 2 8.14 -34.94 37.96
N GLU A 3 6.96 -34.34 38.22
CA GLU A 3 6.35 -33.32 37.37
C GLU A 3 7.07 -31.97 37.46
N GLU A 4 7.39 -31.50 38.67
CA GLU A 4 8.20 -30.28 38.87
C GLU A 4 9.57 -30.36 38.20
N ALA A 5 10.24 -31.52 38.22
CA ALA A 5 11.52 -31.70 37.54
C ALA A 5 11.38 -31.68 36.00
N LYS A 6 10.25 -32.16 35.46
CA LYS A 6 9.96 -32.08 34.02
C LYS A 6 9.64 -30.65 33.60
N ASP A 7 8.90 -29.90 34.42
CA ASP A 7 8.56 -28.52 34.13
C ASP A 7 9.78 -27.60 34.25
N LEU A 8 10.64 -27.77 35.26
CA LEU A 8 11.94 -27.09 35.37
C LEU A 8 12.85 -27.38 34.17
N GLY A 9 12.92 -28.64 33.72
CA GLY A 9 13.69 -29.02 32.54
C GLY A 9 13.15 -28.39 31.26
N LYS A 10 11.83 -28.22 31.16
CA LYS A 10 11.15 -27.64 30.00
C LYS A 10 11.29 -26.12 29.95
N GLU A 11 11.25 -25.45 31.10
CA GLU A 11 11.56 -24.02 31.23
C GLU A 11 13.04 -23.75 30.92
N MET A 12 13.97 -24.50 31.52
CA MET A 12 15.41 -24.38 31.24
C MET A 12 15.73 -24.58 29.75
N LEU A 13 15.10 -25.56 29.09
CA LEU A 13 15.26 -25.79 27.66
C LEU A 13 14.68 -24.65 26.81
N LYS A 14 13.57 -24.04 27.25
CA LYS A 14 12.95 -22.91 26.55
C LYS A 14 13.83 -21.67 26.66
N ASP A 15 14.33 -21.37 27.86
CA ASP A 15 15.20 -20.24 28.12
C ASP A 15 16.55 -20.39 27.41
N THR A 16 17.12 -21.60 27.42
CA THR A 16 18.36 -21.89 26.69
C THR A 16 18.15 -21.76 25.18
N LYS A 17 17.01 -22.26 24.66
CA LYS A 17 16.66 -22.12 23.24
C LYS A 17 16.47 -20.65 22.86
N GLU A 18 15.82 -19.86 23.70
CA GLU A 18 15.58 -18.44 23.45
C GLU A 18 16.89 -17.64 23.47
N VAL A 19 17.77 -17.89 24.45
CA VAL A 19 19.11 -17.31 24.51
C VAL A 19 19.99 -17.74 23.34
N VAL A 20 19.92 -19.01 22.93
CA VAL A 20 20.64 -19.52 21.76
C VAL A 20 20.11 -18.89 20.49
N ILE A 21 18.79 -18.72 20.35
CA ILE A 21 18.19 -18.04 19.20
C ILE A 21 18.60 -16.57 19.19
N GLU A 22 18.46 -15.83 20.28
CA GLU A 22 18.86 -14.42 20.35
C GLU A 22 20.36 -14.22 20.08
N ARG A 23 21.21 -15.15 20.52
CA ARG A 23 22.67 -15.06 20.33
C ARG A 23 23.11 -15.57 18.95
N PHE A 24 22.60 -16.69 18.43
CA PHE A 24 22.96 -17.19 17.10
C PHE A 24 22.33 -16.39 15.96
N PHE A 25 21.14 -15.82 16.17
CA PHE A 25 20.50 -14.91 15.22
C PHE A 25 20.82 -13.45 15.48
N SER A 26 21.71 -13.14 16.44
CA SER A 26 22.32 -11.81 16.46
C SER A 26 23.11 -11.63 15.16
N PRO A 27 22.84 -10.57 14.38
CA PRO A 27 23.44 -10.37 13.07
C PRO A 27 24.96 -10.52 13.08
N MET A 28 25.62 -10.14 14.18
CA MET A 28 27.07 -10.22 14.34
C MET A 28 27.62 -11.66 14.21
N TYR A 29 27.01 -12.64 14.88
CA TYR A 29 27.50 -14.03 14.83
C TYR A 29 27.19 -14.66 13.48
N PHE A 30 26.05 -14.34 12.88
CA PHE A 30 25.71 -14.79 11.54
C PHE A 30 26.74 -14.31 10.51
N TYR A 31 27.05 -13.01 10.50
CA TYR A 31 28.06 -12.46 9.61
C TYR A 31 29.45 -13.04 9.88
N PHE A 32 29.80 -13.27 11.15
CA PHE A 32 31.07 -13.91 11.51
C PHE A 32 31.17 -15.35 11.01
N ILE A 33 30.15 -16.17 11.23
CA ILE A 33 30.12 -17.56 10.76
C ILE A 33 30.21 -17.60 9.23
N MET A 34 29.47 -16.73 8.54
CA MET A 34 29.53 -16.64 7.08
C MET A 34 30.91 -16.19 6.59
N ALA A 35 31.51 -15.16 7.20
CA ALA A 35 32.86 -14.72 6.88
C ALA A 35 33.89 -15.82 7.16
N TRP A 36 33.73 -16.55 8.26
CA TRP A 36 34.60 -17.67 8.62
C TRP A 36 34.53 -18.81 7.61
N ILE A 37 33.32 -19.19 7.17
CA ILE A 37 33.10 -20.21 6.14
C ILE A 37 33.74 -19.77 4.82
N ILE A 38 33.58 -18.50 4.43
CA ILE A 38 34.15 -17.96 3.20
C ILE A 38 35.69 -17.98 3.26
N TYR A 39 36.27 -17.55 4.38
CA TYR A 39 37.73 -17.58 4.57
C TYR A 39 38.26 -19.02 4.61
N ASN A 40 37.60 -19.93 5.32
CA ASN A 40 38.03 -21.31 5.50
C ASN A 40 37.31 -22.26 4.53
N TRP A 41 36.97 -21.80 3.32
CA TRP A 41 36.11 -22.56 2.40
C TRP A 41 36.72 -23.90 1.99
N THR A 42 38.06 -23.98 1.81
CA THR A 42 38.75 -25.22 1.47
C THR A 42 38.63 -26.26 2.59
N PHE A 43 38.72 -25.81 3.85
CA PHE A 43 38.54 -26.64 5.02
C PHE A 43 37.10 -27.14 5.11
N VAL A 44 36.11 -26.25 5.00
CA VAL A 44 34.67 -26.59 5.04
C VAL A 44 34.30 -27.52 3.89
N TYR A 45 34.79 -27.26 2.69
CA TYR A 45 34.57 -28.11 1.52
C TYR A 45 35.14 -29.52 1.75
N SER A 46 36.37 -29.61 2.24
CA SER A 46 37.03 -30.87 2.55
C SER A 46 36.32 -31.65 3.67
N LEU A 47 35.82 -30.92 4.67
CA LEU A 47 35.07 -31.48 5.79
C LEU A 47 33.74 -32.09 5.32
N LEU A 48 32.97 -31.38 4.50
CA LEU A 48 31.61 -31.77 4.12
C LEU A 48 31.56 -32.72 2.92
N PHE A 49 32.38 -32.49 1.90
CA PHE A 49 32.21 -33.12 0.59
C PHE A 49 33.27 -34.15 0.23
N VAL A 50 34.41 -34.17 0.93
CA VAL A 50 35.46 -35.15 0.61
C VAL A 50 35.34 -36.38 1.50
N GLU A 51 35.06 -37.52 0.86
CA GLU A 51 34.99 -38.83 1.50
C GLU A 51 36.37 -39.35 1.90
N SER A 52 36.44 -40.04 3.04
CA SER A 52 37.69 -40.57 3.61
C SER A 52 38.40 -41.58 2.71
N THR A 53 37.66 -42.25 1.83
CA THR A 53 38.15 -43.27 0.88
C THR A 53 39.09 -42.72 -0.18
N LYS A 54 39.07 -41.41 -0.42
CA LYS A 54 39.93 -40.73 -1.40
C LYS A 54 41.29 -40.31 -0.83
N PHE A 55 41.48 -40.39 0.48
CA PHE A 55 42.72 -39.97 1.13
C PHE A 55 43.61 -41.16 1.48
N LYS A 56 44.92 -41.01 1.25
CA LYS A 56 45.93 -41.97 1.74
C LYS A 56 46.15 -41.88 3.26
N LYS A 57 45.63 -40.83 3.91
CA LYS A 57 45.71 -40.56 5.35
C LYS A 57 44.31 -40.49 5.96
N LEU A 58 44.21 -40.58 7.28
CA LEU A 58 42.96 -40.33 7.99
C LEU A 58 42.47 -38.91 7.64
N LYS A 59 41.15 -38.76 7.42
CA LYS A 59 40.53 -37.49 7.04
C LYS A 59 40.89 -36.35 8.00
N LEU A 60 41.05 -36.67 9.29
CA LEU A 60 41.47 -35.73 10.32
C LEU A 60 42.89 -35.19 10.09
N ASP A 61 43.84 -36.05 9.73
CA ASP A 61 45.22 -35.63 9.42
C ASP A 61 45.28 -34.74 8.18
N TYR A 62 44.42 -35.01 7.20
CA TYR A 62 44.27 -34.15 6.02
C TYR A 62 43.70 -32.78 6.41
N LEU A 63 42.68 -32.74 7.27
CA LEU A 63 42.11 -31.48 7.74
C LEU A 63 43.10 -30.67 8.58
N LEU A 64 43.91 -31.32 9.42
CA LEU A 64 44.97 -30.65 10.19
C LEU A 64 46.10 -30.14 9.31
N SER A 65 46.33 -30.73 8.14
CA SER A 65 47.36 -30.26 7.22
C SER A 65 47.08 -28.86 6.64
N PHE A 66 45.83 -28.38 6.71
CA PHE A 66 45.50 -27.00 6.32
C PHE A 66 46.02 -25.95 7.32
N TYR A 67 46.37 -26.36 8.55
CA TYR A 67 46.86 -25.48 9.60
C TYR A 67 48.12 -26.07 10.24
N PRO A 68 49.26 -26.10 9.52
CA PRO A 68 50.51 -26.61 10.07
C PRO A 68 50.95 -25.77 11.27
N THR A 69 51.32 -26.43 12.36
CA THR A 69 51.76 -25.78 13.60
C THR A 69 53.23 -26.06 13.88
N THR A 70 54.06 -26.14 12.84
CA THR A 70 55.47 -26.51 12.99
C THR A 70 56.29 -25.37 13.57
N ASP A 71 56.00 -24.13 13.17
CA ASP A 71 56.69 -22.94 13.68
C ASP A 71 55.74 -21.96 14.40
N PHE A 72 56.31 -21.15 15.30
CA PHE A 72 55.57 -20.09 16.00
C PHE A 72 54.93 -19.08 15.03
N TRP A 73 55.62 -18.75 13.94
CA TRP A 73 55.09 -17.85 12.91
C TRP A 73 53.91 -18.45 12.16
N GLU A 74 53.93 -19.77 11.91
CA GLU A 74 52.79 -20.47 11.33
C GLU A 74 51.60 -20.50 12.29
N TYR A 75 51.84 -20.65 13.59
CA TYR A 75 50.80 -20.54 14.61
C TYR A 75 50.12 -19.17 14.58
N ILE A 76 50.91 -18.08 14.53
CA ILE A 76 50.37 -16.72 14.40
C ILE A 76 49.60 -16.55 13.09
N HIS A 77 50.15 -17.03 11.98
CA HIS A 77 49.51 -16.93 10.66
C HIS A 77 48.17 -17.69 10.63
N ASN A 78 48.13 -18.90 11.20
CA ASN A 78 46.90 -19.70 11.30
C ASN A 78 45.88 -19.04 12.23
N PHE A 79 46.31 -18.53 13.38
CA PHE A 79 45.43 -17.78 14.27
C PHE A 79 44.84 -16.56 13.57
N TRP A 80 45.67 -15.84 12.79
CA TRP A 80 45.20 -14.73 11.98
C TRP A 80 44.17 -15.18 10.96
N TYR A 81 44.47 -16.22 10.18
CA TYR A 81 43.59 -16.68 9.10
C TYR A 81 42.26 -17.28 9.61
N VAL A 82 42.30 -18.01 10.73
CA VAL A 82 41.12 -18.69 11.29
C VAL A 82 40.25 -17.72 12.10
N PHE A 83 40.84 -16.79 12.85
CA PHE A 83 40.08 -15.96 13.80
C PHE A 83 40.10 -14.48 13.44
N LEU A 84 41.28 -13.85 13.33
CA LEU A 84 41.37 -12.39 13.17
C LEU A 84 40.88 -11.92 11.81
N GLY A 85 41.24 -12.61 10.73
CA GLY A 85 40.81 -12.30 9.36
C GLY A 85 39.30 -12.26 9.21
N PRO A 86 38.58 -13.35 9.56
CA PRO A 86 37.12 -13.37 9.57
C PRO A 86 36.51 -12.30 10.48
N SER A 87 37.10 -12.04 11.66
CA SER A 87 36.62 -11.03 12.59
C SER A 87 36.72 -9.61 12.01
N ILE A 88 37.87 -9.25 11.45
CA ILE A 88 38.11 -7.95 10.80
C ILE A 88 37.23 -7.81 9.56
N SER A 89 37.13 -8.86 8.75
CA SER A 89 36.24 -8.88 7.58
C SER A 89 34.79 -8.65 7.98
N THR A 90 34.32 -9.28 9.06
CA THR A 90 32.96 -9.10 9.59
C THR A 90 32.75 -7.68 10.06
N PHE A 91 33.71 -7.11 10.79
CA PHE A 91 33.64 -5.72 11.25
C PHE A 91 33.55 -4.74 10.08
N ILE A 92 34.38 -4.91 9.05
CA ILE A 92 34.37 -4.07 7.84
C ILE A 92 33.05 -4.21 7.09
N LEU A 93 32.53 -5.43 6.94
CA LEU A 93 31.25 -5.68 6.26
C LEU A 93 30.08 -5.03 7.01
N ILE A 94 30.01 -5.19 8.33
CA ILE A 94 28.97 -4.56 9.15
C ILE A 94 29.04 -3.04 9.01
N TRP A 95 30.24 -2.46 9.09
CA TRP A 95 30.43 -1.02 8.94
C TRP A 95 29.99 -0.52 7.56
N PHE A 96 30.40 -1.20 6.49
CA PHE A 96 30.02 -0.86 5.12
C PHE A 96 28.51 -1.00 4.87
N ILE A 97 27.90 -2.11 5.33
CA ILE A 97 26.47 -2.37 5.21
C ILE A 97 25.68 -1.32 5.99
N SER A 98 26.13 -0.93 7.18
CA SER A 98 25.48 0.11 7.99
C SER A 98 25.42 1.45 7.24
N ILE A 99 26.56 1.91 6.69
CA ILE A 99 26.63 3.16 5.92
C ILE A 99 25.73 3.09 4.69
N TRP A 100 25.73 1.96 3.99
CA TRP A 100 24.93 1.78 2.79
C TRP A 100 23.43 1.70 3.10
N SER A 101 23.06 1.04 4.19
CA SER A 101 21.70 0.92 4.68
C SER A 101 21.13 2.29 5.04
N GLU A 102 21.88 3.11 5.79
CA GLU A 102 21.46 4.47 6.15
C GLU A 102 21.21 5.33 4.91
N LYS A 103 22.16 5.36 3.97
CA LYS A 103 21.98 6.09 2.69
C LYS A 103 20.79 5.60 1.88
N SER A 104 20.55 4.29 1.87
CA SER A 104 19.42 3.70 1.14
C SER A 104 18.09 4.04 1.81
N PHE A 105 18.05 4.01 3.14
CA PHE A 105 16.87 4.37 3.93
C PHE A 105 16.50 5.84 3.73
N GLU A 106 17.46 6.76 3.80
CA GLU A 106 17.21 8.18 3.54
C GLU A 106 16.64 8.42 2.14
N ARG A 107 17.19 7.76 1.12
CA ARG A 107 16.69 7.86 -0.26
C ARG A 107 15.26 7.33 -0.38
N PHE A 108 14.98 6.21 0.27
CA PHE A 108 13.66 5.60 0.27
C PHE A 108 12.61 6.48 0.96
N GLU A 109 12.91 7.02 2.13
CA GLU A 109 12.01 7.95 2.85
C GLU A 109 11.78 9.24 2.07
N LYS A 110 12.82 9.82 1.45
CA LYS A 110 12.68 10.97 0.53
C LYS A 110 11.77 10.65 -0.66
N TYR A 111 11.97 9.50 -1.30
CA TYR A 111 11.14 9.07 -2.43
C TYR A 111 9.67 8.89 -2.03
N LYS A 112 9.43 8.22 -0.90
CA LYS A 112 8.09 7.99 -0.34
C LYS A 112 7.39 9.29 0.03
N SER A 113 8.11 10.23 0.63
CA SER A 113 7.61 11.58 0.94
C SER A 113 7.25 12.35 -0.34
N ASN A 114 8.15 12.39 -1.33
CA ASN A 114 7.91 13.06 -2.61
C ASN A 114 6.70 12.48 -3.34
N LYS A 115 6.56 11.15 -3.37
CA LYS A 115 5.40 10.48 -3.97
C LYS A 115 4.09 10.89 -3.30
N ARG A 116 4.06 11.00 -1.97
CA ARG A 116 2.88 11.48 -1.23
C ARG A 116 2.56 12.94 -1.56
N THR A 117 3.57 13.79 -1.66
CA THR A 117 3.39 15.21 -1.99
C THR A 117 2.87 15.40 -3.42
N ILE A 118 3.42 14.67 -4.39
CA ILE A 118 2.95 14.70 -5.79
C ILE A 118 1.50 14.21 -5.86
N LYS A 119 1.17 13.11 -5.18
CA LYS A 119 -0.20 12.59 -5.16
C LYS A 119 -1.20 13.61 -4.61
N ARG A 120 -0.86 14.28 -3.49
CA ARG A 120 -1.71 15.34 -2.91
C ARG A 120 -1.91 16.52 -3.85
N LYS A 121 -0.88 16.90 -4.61
CA LYS A 121 -0.99 17.99 -5.60
C LYS A 121 -1.96 17.60 -6.73
N LEU A 122 -1.83 16.39 -7.28
CA LEU A 122 -2.72 15.89 -8.32
C LEU A 122 -4.17 15.78 -7.83
N GLU A 123 -4.40 15.22 -6.63
CA GLU A 123 -5.74 15.13 -6.03
C GLU A 123 -6.35 16.52 -5.78
N TYR A 124 -5.55 17.52 -5.43
CA TYR A 124 -6.00 18.89 -5.25
C TYR A 124 -6.36 19.56 -6.60
N GLU A 125 -5.51 19.40 -7.62
CA GLU A 125 -5.77 19.91 -8.96
C GLU A 125 -7.05 19.30 -9.56
N GLU A 126 -7.24 18.00 -9.42
CA GLU A 126 -8.46 17.30 -9.86
C GLU A 126 -9.71 17.85 -9.16
N LYS A 127 -9.69 17.95 -7.83
CA LYS A 127 -10.81 18.54 -7.06
C LYS A 127 -11.09 19.98 -7.45
N TYR A 128 -10.05 20.78 -7.68
CA TYR A 128 -10.19 22.16 -8.12
C TYR A 128 -10.86 22.25 -9.49
N MET A 129 -10.47 21.40 -10.44
CA MET A 129 -11.08 21.36 -11.78
C MET A 129 -12.55 20.95 -11.72
N ILE A 130 -12.89 19.91 -10.95
CA ILE A 130 -14.28 19.48 -10.74
C ILE A 130 -15.11 20.61 -10.12
N ALA A 131 -14.60 21.26 -9.06
CA ALA A 131 -15.30 22.37 -8.43
C ALA A 131 -15.49 23.56 -9.39
N LYS A 132 -14.53 23.80 -10.28
CA LYS A 132 -14.61 24.84 -11.30
C LYS A 132 -15.66 24.51 -12.37
N GLU A 133 -15.73 23.26 -12.81
CA GLU A 133 -16.76 22.78 -13.74
C GLU A 133 -18.15 22.85 -13.12
N GLN A 134 -18.33 22.39 -11.88
CA GLN A 134 -19.60 22.49 -11.16
C GLN A 134 -20.07 23.93 -10.99
N ARG A 135 -19.15 24.88 -10.77
CA ARG A 135 -19.48 26.30 -10.74
C ARG A 135 -19.96 26.80 -12.10
N LYS A 136 -19.27 26.44 -13.17
CA LYS A 136 -19.71 26.80 -14.53
C LYS A 136 -21.10 26.26 -14.85
N ILE A 137 -21.36 24.99 -14.53
CA ILE A 137 -22.68 24.38 -14.74
C ILE A 137 -23.75 25.13 -13.94
N ARG A 138 -23.48 25.48 -12.69
CA ARG A 138 -24.41 26.25 -11.86
C ARG A 138 -24.65 27.66 -12.41
N ASP A 139 -23.60 28.33 -12.86
CA ASP A 139 -23.72 29.68 -13.44
C ASP A 139 -24.53 29.61 -14.75
N GLU A 140 -24.29 28.59 -15.60
CA GLU A 140 -25.05 28.32 -16.82
C GLU A 140 -26.52 27.91 -16.54
N GLU A 141 -26.80 27.23 -15.43
CA GLU A 141 -28.15 26.92 -14.98
C GLU A 141 -28.87 28.12 -14.38
N SER A 142 -28.15 28.99 -13.66
CA SER A 142 -28.69 30.22 -13.05
C SER A 142 -29.07 31.27 -14.08
N ASP A 143 -28.46 31.26 -15.27
CA ASP A 143 -28.78 32.18 -16.37
C ASP A 143 -30.01 31.74 -17.20
N LYS A 144 -30.62 30.58 -16.89
CA LYS A 144 -31.89 30.16 -17.51
C LYS A 144 -33.04 30.99 -16.89
N PRO A 145 -33.99 31.51 -17.68
CA PRO A 145 -35.13 32.23 -17.14
C PRO A 145 -35.91 31.31 -16.20
N GLU A 146 -36.07 31.74 -14.95
CA GLU A 146 -36.87 31.05 -13.94
C GLU A 146 -38.33 31.06 -14.43
N ILE A 147 -38.87 29.89 -14.78
CA ILE A 147 -40.26 29.76 -15.21
C ILE A 147 -41.13 30.05 -13.99
N LEU A 148 -41.75 31.22 -13.97
CA LEU A 148 -42.70 31.57 -12.91
C LEU A 148 -44.04 30.92 -13.22
N TYR A 149 -44.65 30.31 -12.21
CA TYR A 149 -45.97 29.69 -12.32
C TYR A 149 -47.02 30.67 -12.88
N LEU A 150 -46.93 31.95 -12.47
CA LEU A 150 -47.87 33.01 -12.88
C LEU A 150 -47.76 33.42 -14.35
N ASP A 151 -46.65 33.12 -15.01
CA ASP A 151 -46.42 33.53 -16.40
C ASP A 151 -47.07 32.54 -17.40
N ASN A 152 -47.59 31.40 -16.93
CA ASN A 152 -48.08 30.30 -17.76
C ASN A 152 -49.55 29.94 -17.44
N GLN A 153 -50.40 30.95 -17.25
CA GLN A 153 -51.79 30.74 -16.80
C GLN A 153 -52.62 29.88 -17.77
N GLU A 154 -52.41 30.03 -19.07
CA GLU A 154 -53.14 29.28 -20.10
C GLU A 154 -52.83 27.79 -20.02
N PHE A 155 -51.53 27.45 -19.93
CA PHE A 155 -51.08 26.08 -19.69
C PHE A 155 -51.63 25.50 -18.38
N ASN A 156 -51.54 26.25 -17.27
CA ASN A 156 -52.04 25.79 -15.97
C ASN A 156 -53.53 25.46 -16.02
N THR A 157 -54.31 26.32 -16.69
CA THR A 157 -55.75 26.11 -16.86
C THR A 157 -56.05 24.89 -17.74
N TRP A 158 -55.28 24.70 -18.81
CA TRP A 158 -55.40 23.52 -19.66
C TRP A 158 -55.10 22.23 -18.88
N LEU A 159 -54.02 22.22 -18.10
CA LEU A 159 -53.63 21.05 -17.32
C LEU A 159 -54.66 20.75 -16.22
N ASP A 160 -55.13 21.78 -15.51
CA ASP A 160 -56.14 21.66 -14.45
C ASP A 160 -57.52 21.24 -14.95
N SER A 161 -57.86 21.57 -16.21
CA SER A 161 -59.13 21.16 -16.81
C SER A 161 -59.07 19.78 -17.46
N SER A 162 -57.87 19.33 -17.86
CA SER A 162 -57.67 18.02 -18.50
C SER A 162 -57.53 16.87 -17.49
N GLN A 163 -57.19 17.18 -16.24
CA GLN A 163 -56.97 16.19 -15.18
C GLN A 163 -57.85 16.48 -13.96
N GLU A 164 -58.23 15.42 -13.24
CA GLU A 164 -58.96 15.58 -11.98
C GLU A 164 -58.04 16.11 -10.88
N ASN A 165 -58.60 16.91 -9.96
CA ASN A 165 -57.85 17.42 -8.82
C ASN A 165 -57.23 16.31 -7.97
N ILE A 166 -56.03 16.57 -7.47
CA ILE A 166 -55.28 15.62 -6.67
C ILE A 166 -55.69 15.77 -5.21
N MET A 167 -56.22 14.69 -4.63
CA MET A 167 -56.65 14.64 -3.24
C MET A 167 -55.50 14.16 -2.34
N VAL A 168 -55.09 14.98 -1.37
CA VAL A 168 -54.13 14.59 -0.33
C VAL A 168 -54.84 14.68 1.02
N GLY A 169 -55.41 13.55 1.46
CA GLY A 169 -56.29 13.52 2.61
C GLY A 169 -57.62 14.21 2.32
N GLU A 170 -57.93 15.27 3.07
CA GLU A 170 -59.15 16.09 2.90
C GLU A 170 -58.92 17.32 2.00
N LEU A 171 -57.69 17.57 1.58
CA LEU A 171 -57.32 18.74 0.76
C LEU A 171 -57.34 18.38 -0.73
N SER A 172 -57.88 19.29 -1.55
CA SER A 172 -57.91 19.21 -3.02
C SER A 172 -56.93 20.22 -3.58
N PHE A 173 -55.97 19.76 -4.39
CA PHE A 173 -55.00 20.61 -5.07
C PHE A 173 -55.17 20.52 -6.59
N SER A 174 -54.84 21.61 -7.29
CA SER A 174 -54.89 21.59 -8.75
C SER A 174 -53.68 20.81 -9.31
N PRO A 175 -53.87 20.02 -10.39
CA PRO A 175 -52.78 19.25 -10.99
C PRO A 175 -51.56 20.08 -11.35
N SER A 176 -51.73 21.28 -11.92
CA SER A 176 -50.64 22.19 -12.27
C SER A 176 -49.87 22.71 -11.06
N GLU A 177 -50.57 23.07 -9.97
CA GLU A 177 -49.94 23.54 -8.73
C GLU A 177 -49.14 22.42 -8.06
N VAL A 178 -49.69 21.20 -8.03
CA VAL A 178 -48.97 20.04 -7.50
C VAL A 178 -47.75 19.74 -8.35
N LEU A 179 -47.91 19.69 -9.68
CA LEU A 179 -46.81 19.38 -10.59
C LEU A 179 -45.68 20.40 -10.48
N PHE A 180 -46.00 21.70 -10.49
CA PHE A 180 -45.01 22.77 -10.35
C PHE A 180 -44.22 22.70 -9.04
N ASN A 181 -44.89 22.40 -7.92
CA ASN A 181 -44.27 22.40 -6.60
C ASN A 181 -43.57 21.07 -6.24
N THR A 182 -43.95 19.96 -6.87
CA THR A 182 -43.42 18.62 -6.52
C THR A 182 -42.42 18.08 -7.54
N ASP A 183 -42.60 18.37 -8.83
CA ASP A 183 -41.74 17.91 -9.91
C ASP A 183 -41.67 18.94 -11.05
N PHE A 184 -40.82 19.95 -10.84
CA PHE A 184 -40.66 21.08 -11.75
C PHE A 184 -40.13 20.68 -13.14
N ASP A 185 -39.31 19.63 -13.23
CA ASP A 185 -38.82 19.14 -14.53
C ASP A 185 -39.98 18.57 -15.36
N SER A 186 -40.86 17.77 -14.74
CA SER A 186 -42.08 17.29 -15.39
C SER A 186 -43.06 18.41 -15.76
N TYR A 187 -43.17 19.46 -14.93
CA TYR A 187 -43.93 20.67 -15.26
C TYR A 187 -43.37 21.36 -16.51
N LYS A 188 -42.04 21.46 -16.61
CA LYS A 188 -41.37 22.08 -17.78
C LYS A 188 -41.57 21.26 -19.05
N ASP A 189 -41.40 19.95 -18.98
CA ASP A 189 -41.56 19.05 -20.14
C ASP A 189 -43.00 19.10 -20.68
N THR A 190 -44.00 19.14 -19.79
CA THR A 190 -45.42 19.26 -20.17
C THR A 190 -45.78 20.65 -20.70
N LEU A 191 -45.19 21.71 -20.15
CA LEU A 191 -45.32 23.07 -20.68
C LEU A 191 -44.73 23.18 -22.10
N GLU A 192 -43.59 22.54 -22.35
CA GLU A 192 -42.98 22.48 -23.68
C GLU A 192 -43.86 21.70 -24.67
N GLU A 193 -44.44 20.57 -24.25
CA GLU A 193 -45.40 19.82 -25.06
C GLU A 193 -46.64 20.64 -25.42
N TYR A 194 -47.21 21.37 -24.46
CA TYR A 194 -48.35 22.26 -24.69
C TYR A 194 -48.03 23.37 -25.70
N ASN A 195 -46.89 24.04 -25.55
CA ASN A 195 -46.46 25.09 -26.47
C ASN A 195 -46.24 24.55 -27.89
N ASN A 196 -45.71 23.34 -28.03
CA ASN A 196 -45.52 22.70 -29.34
C ASN A 196 -46.87 22.39 -30.02
N ARG A 197 -47.90 21.98 -29.26
CA ARG A 197 -49.25 21.77 -29.81
C ARG A 197 -49.89 23.06 -30.35
N LEU A 198 -49.72 24.18 -29.65
CA LEU A 198 -50.22 25.47 -30.13
C LEU A 198 -49.57 25.88 -31.46
N LEU A 199 -48.27 25.64 -31.61
CA LEU A 199 -47.55 25.92 -32.85
C LEU A 199 -48.01 25.04 -34.03
N GLU A 200 -48.38 23.78 -33.76
CA GLU A 200 -48.95 22.87 -34.77
C GLU A 200 -50.35 23.30 -35.18
N GLU A 201 -51.20 23.71 -34.23
CA GLU A 201 -52.56 24.20 -34.50
C GLU A 201 -52.57 25.52 -35.30
N ASP A 202 -51.61 26.42 -35.05
CA ASP A 202 -51.47 27.68 -35.78
C ASP A 202 -50.95 27.49 -37.22
N THR A 203 -50.25 26.39 -37.51
CA THR A 203 -49.70 26.10 -38.86
C THR A 203 -50.66 25.36 -39.78
N GLU A 204 -51.74 24.77 -39.27
CA GLU A 204 -52.81 24.14 -40.07
C GLU A 204 -53.88 25.13 -40.56
N ILE A 205 -53.81 26.40 -40.17
CA ILE A 205 -54.81 27.44 -40.49
C ILE A 205 -54.36 28.38 -41.66
N GLU A 206 -53.14 28.21 -42.20
CA GLU A 206 -52.68 28.84 -43.46
C GLU A 206 -52.91 27.98 -44.71
#